data_AF-A0A101U0X6-F1
#
_entry.id   AF-A0A101U0X6-F1
#
_cell.length_a   1.000
_cell.length_b   1.000
_cell.length_c   1.000
_cell.angle_alpha   90.00
_cell.angle_beta   90.00
_cell.angle_gamma   90.00
#
_symmetry.space_group_name_H-M   'P 1'
#
loop_
_entity.id
_entity.type
_entity.pdbx_description
1 polymer ?
#
loop_
_entity_poly.entity_id
_entity_poly.type
_entity_poly.pdbx_seq_one_letter_code
_entity_poly.pdbx_strand_id
1 'polypeptide(L)'
;MPEQTVPTSTTTASTGSSSPSTGLTALGCGCAALIGIPLVAVLVLIGTLAWDNRGSSDFPRVAPEDMASRVFKRSQEAYDVMGFKRTVEPGVEDIGVSTENTLSSDLCWTSGSLGLEDKTVDGAYEMSHDWALDHVPASQAVSGLRRLDQHLKDDGWEVTAYREGGQAKSWNLYVQRDNEDERMSFTWYPDREYFTGGATMPCAYDPGWETGDTDPSDDRQTPPVLGPGQ
;
A
#
# COMPACT_ATOMS: atom_id res chain seq x y z
N MET A 1 -38.69 44.60 62.99
CA MET A 1 -38.90 43.23 63.52
C MET A 1 -37.93 42.31 62.83
N PRO A 2 -37.35 41.37 63.59
CA PRO A 2 -35.91 41.07 63.72
C PRO A 2 -35.44 40.07 62.66
N GLU A 3 -34.16 39.77 62.39
CA GLU A 3 -33.00 39.41 63.24
C GLU A 3 -31.71 39.88 62.52
N GLN A 4 -30.73 40.52 63.19
CA GLN A 4 -29.56 39.87 63.83
C GLN A 4 -28.94 38.79 62.93
N THR A 5 -27.72 38.96 62.40
CA THR A 5 -26.47 38.78 63.17
C THR A 5 -25.35 39.73 62.72
N VAL A 6 -24.59 40.26 63.69
CA VAL A 6 -23.38 41.09 63.55
C VAL A 6 -22.11 40.20 63.71
N PRO A 7 -20.86 40.71 63.80
CA PRO A 7 -19.73 40.46 62.90
C PRO A 7 -18.59 39.69 63.61
N THR A 8 -17.32 39.90 63.22
CA THR A 8 -16.04 39.78 63.99
C THR A 8 -15.04 38.91 63.20
N SER A 9 -13.88 39.40 62.74
CA SER A 9 -12.80 40.10 63.47
C SER A 9 -12.02 41.03 62.52
N THR A 10 -11.82 42.31 62.84
CA THR A 10 -10.67 42.91 63.60
C THR A 10 -9.40 43.08 62.73
N THR A 11 -9.13 44.29 62.21
CA THR A 11 -8.21 45.34 62.74
C THR A 11 -6.73 44.93 62.58
N THR A 12 -5.86 45.62 61.84
CA THR A 12 -5.25 46.93 62.15
C THR A 12 -4.49 47.38 60.89
N ALA A 13 -4.87 48.44 60.18
CA ALA A 13 -4.36 49.81 60.29
C ALA A 13 -2.82 49.99 60.31
N SER A 14 -2.27 50.57 59.25
CA SER A 14 -1.43 51.78 59.38
C SER A 14 -1.16 52.41 58.02
N THR A 15 -1.94 53.46 57.77
CA THR A 15 -1.53 54.81 57.34
C THR A 15 -0.09 55.01 56.87
N GLY A 16 0.03 55.52 55.64
CA GLY A 16 1.26 56.13 55.13
C GLY A 16 1.00 57.00 53.91
N SER A 17 0.69 58.28 54.17
CA SER A 17 0.92 59.49 53.36
C SER A 17 0.45 59.62 51.90
N SER A 18 -0.41 60.63 51.77
CA SER A 18 -0.78 61.47 50.64
C SER A 18 0.33 61.85 49.63
N SER A 19 0.03 61.61 48.33
CA SER A 19 0.05 62.52 47.14
C SER A 19 1.28 63.38 46.78
N PRO A 20 1.45 63.86 45.51
CA PRO A 20 0.95 63.39 44.21
C PRO A 20 2.03 63.43 43.07
N SER A 21 1.58 63.08 41.85
CA SER A 21 2.02 63.58 40.54
C SER A 21 2.90 62.72 39.63
N THR A 22 2.34 62.53 38.42
CA THR A 22 2.98 62.45 37.08
C THR A 22 3.94 61.32 36.76
N GLY A 23 3.57 60.52 35.76
CA GLY A 23 4.53 59.80 34.92
C GLY A 23 3.96 58.54 34.27
N LEU A 24 3.57 58.65 33.00
CA LEU A 24 3.28 57.53 32.11
C LEU A 24 4.39 56.47 32.09
N THR A 25 4.06 55.20 32.33
CA THR A 25 4.58 53.95 31.67
C THR A 25 4.19 52.76 32.55
N ALA A 26 3.73 51.58 32.09
CA ALA A 26 3.75 50.99 30.77
C ALA A 26 2.51 50.08 30.60
N LEU A 27 1.75 50.31 29.52
CA LEU A 27 1.05 49.25 28.82
C LEU A 27 2.12 48.37 28.16
N GLY A 28 2.09 47.07 28.41
CA GLY A 28 3.02 46.15 27.76
C GLY A 28 2.94 44.71 28.23
N CYS A 29 1.77 44.22 28.63
CA CYS A 29 1.59 42.82 29.02
C CYS A 29 0.28 42.32 28.41
N GLY A 30 0.33 41.82 27.17
CA GLY A 30 -0.88 41.28 26.54
C GLY A 30 -0.69 40.81 25.10
N CYS A 31 0.17 41.44 24.31
CA CYS A 31 0.30 41.09 22.88
C CYS A 31 1.32 39.97 22.61
N ALA A 32 2.30 39.74 23.49
CA ALA A 32 3.27 38.66 23.29
C ALA A 32 2.67 37.27 23.56
N ALA A 33 1.76 37.15 24.54
CA ALA A 33 1.08 35.89 24.86
C ALA A 33 0.03 35.52 23.79
N LEU A 34 -0.70 36.50 23.24
CA LEU A 34 -1.74 36.27 22.25
C LEU A 34 -1.21 35.90 20.86
N ILE A 35 0.07 36.19 20.54
CA ILE A 35 0.71 35.78 19.28
C ILE A 35 1.65 34.59 19.51
N GLY A 36 2.34 34.52 20.65
CA GLY A 36 3.25 33.42 20.96
C GLY A 36 2.54 32.08 21.10
N ILE A 37 1.38 32.04 21.76
CA ILE A 37 0.61 30.80 21.94
C ILE A 37 0.09 30.23 20.61
N PRO A 38 -0.58 30.99 19.71
CA PRO A 38 -1.00 30.44 18.42
C PRO A 38 0.18 30.09 17.52
N LEU A 39 1.29 30.85 17.55
CA LEU A 39 2.47 30.50 16.77
C LEU A 39 3.10 29.19 17.26
N VAL A 40 3.22 29.00 18.58
CA VAL A 40 3.71 27.73 19.16
C VAL A 40 2.73 26.60 18.86
N ALA A 41 1.42 26.82 18.94
CA ALA A 41 0.44 25.80 18.58
C ALA A 41 0.53 25.42 17.10
N VAL A 42 0.74 26.39 16.20
CA VAL A 42 0.95 26.15 14.77
C VAL A 42 2.27 25.41 14.54
N LEU A 43 3.36 25.77 15.22
CA LEU A 43 4.65 25.09 15.09
C LEU A 43 4.61 23.66 15.68
N VAL A 44 3.91 23.45 16.78
CA VAL A 44 3.66 22.11 17.33
C VAL A 44 2.81 21.30 16.39
N LEU A 45 1.74 21.88 15.82
CA LEU A 45 0.89 21.22 14.84
C LEU A 45 1.67 20.87 13.57
N ILE A 46 2.51 21.76 13.05
CA ILE A 46 3.41 21.49 11.93
C ILE A 46 4.44 20.42 12.32
N GLY A 47 4.96 20.46 13.55
CA GLY A 47 5.89 19.46 14.06
C GLY A 47 5.27 18.07 14.17
N THR A 48 4.05 17.95 14.69
CA THR A 48 3.30 16.69 14.77
C THR A 48 2.89 16.21 13.38
N LEU A 49 2.37 17.10 12.53
CA LEU A 49 2.07 16.81 11.12
C LEU A 49 3.30 16.56 10.25
N ALA A 50 4.52 16.83 10.74
CA ALA A 50 5.76 16.43 10.08
C ALA A 50 6.30 15.12 10.66
N TRP A 51 6.04 14.84 11.94
CA TRP A 51 6.48 13.64 12.64
C TRP A 51 5.62 12.42 12.34
N ASP A 52 4.29 12.56 12.45
CA ASP A 52 3.31 11.51 12.11
C ASP A 52 3.28 11.21 10.60
N ASN A 53 4.03 12.01 9.83
CA ASN A 53 4.02 12.10 8.38
C ASN A 53 5.38 11.80 7.76
N ARG A 54 6.35 11.39 8.59
CA ARG A 54 7.40 10.48 8.16
C ARG A 54 6.71 9.15 7.93
N GLY A 55 6.10 9.00 6.76
CA GLY A 55 5.48 7.77 6.33
C GLY A 55 6.52 6.66 6.36
N SER A 56 6.60 5.93 7.46
CA SER A 56 6.88 4.52 7.35
C SER A 56 5.58 3.95 6.82
N SER A 57 5.53 3.72 5.51
CA SER A 57 4.65 2.65 5.05
C SER A 57 5.13 1.42 5.82
N ASP A 58 4.31 0.92 6.75
CA ASP A 58 4.64 -0.20 7.64
C ASP A 58 4.58 -1.51 6.84
N PHE A 59 5.35 -1.57 5.75
CA PHE A 59 5.49 -2.77 4.94
C PHE A 59 6.29 -3.81 5.72
N PRO A 60 5.94 -5.10 5.60
CA PRO A 60 6.74 -6.17 6.18
C PRO A 60 8.13 -6.19 5.55
N ARG A 61 9.11 -6.68 6.31
CA ARG A 61 10.44 -6.99 5.77
C ARG A 61 10.43 -8.40 5.21
N VAL A 62 10.70 -8.55 3.92
CA VAL A 62 10.73 -9.84 3.24
C VAL A 62 11.88 -9.83 2.23
N ALA A 63 12.71 -10.87 2.24
CA ALA A 63 13.79 -11.02 1.29
C ALA A 63 13.24 -11.24 -0.14
N PRO A 64 13.91 -10.72 -1.19
CA PRO A 64 13.47 -10.89 -2.58
C PRO A 64 13.24 -12.35 -2.97
N GLU A 65 14.03 -13.30 -2.47
CA GLU A 65 13.86 -14.73 -2.77
C GLU A 65 12.61 -15.34 -2.13
N ASP A 66 12.27 -14.87 -0.91
CA ASP A 66 11.05 -15.30 -0.22
C ASP A 66 9.81 -14.75 -0.93
N MET A 67 9.86 -13.51 -1.43
CA MET A 67 8.82 -12.92 -2.26
C MET A 67 8.66 -13.68 -3.58
N ALA A 68 9.77 -13.98 -4.26
CA ALA A 68 9.78 -14.74 -5.51
C ALA A 68 9.13 -16.13 -5.34
N SER A 69 9.47 -16.81 -4.25
CA SER A 69 8.89 -18.12 -3.91
C SER A 69 7.38 -18.03 -3.64
N ARG A 70 6.93 -17.01 -2.91
CA ARG A 70 5.50 -16.80 -2.60
C ARG A 70 4.69 -16.48 -3.85
N VAL A 71 5.16 -15.55 -4.68
CA VAL A 71 4.45 -15.13 -5.90
C VAL A 71 4.40 -16.27 -6.93
N PHE A 72 5.50 -17.02 -7.08
CA PHE A 72 5.53 -18.18 -7.96
C PHE A 72 4.56 -19.25 -7.48
N LYS A 73 4.50 -19.51 -6.17
CA LYS A 73 3.55 -20.49 -5.59
C LYS A 73 2.09 -20.14 -5.93
N ARG A 74 1.69 -18.87 -5.90
CA ARG A 74 0.35 -18.44 -6.32
C ARG A 74 0.07 -18.75 -7.78
N SER A 75 1.04 -18.44 -8.65
CA SER A 75 0.94 -18.73 -10.07
C SER A 75 0.88 -20.23 -10.36
N GLN A 76 1.69 -21.03 -9.66
CA GLN A 76 1.70 -22.49 -9.75
C GLN A 76 0.36 -23.10 -9.35
N GLU A 77 -0.21 -22.67 -8.23
CA GLU A 77 -1.54 -23.11 -7.77
C GLU A 77 -2.63 -22.81 -8.82
N ALA A 78 -2.64 -21.58 -9.33
CA ALA A 78 -3.58 -21.19 -10.38
C ALA A 78 -3.38 -22.02 -11.66
N TYR A 79 -2.13 -22.25 -12.08
CA TYR A 79 -1.78 -23.06 -13.25
C TYR A 79 -2.30 -24.50 -13.13
N ASP A 80 -2.19 -25.09 -11.94
CA ASP A 80 -2.66 -26.44 -11.64
C ASP A 80 -4.19 -26.55 -11.67
N VAL A 81 -4.90 -25.60 -11.07
CA VAL A 81 -6.37 -25.54 -11.07
C VAL A 81 -6.92 -25.31 -12.48
N MET A 82 -6.24 -24.45 -13.25
CA MET A 82 -6.51 -24.25 -14.68
C MET A 82 -6.34 -25.56 -15.47
N GLY A 83 -5.52 -26.49 -14.99
CA GLY A 83 -5.36 -27.82 -15.57
C GLY A 83 -4.54 -27.83 -16.85
N PHE A 84 -3.67 -26.84 -17.03
CA PHE A 84 -2.69 -26.84 -18.11
C PHE A 84 -1.67 -27.98 -17.90
N LYS A 85 -1.14 -28.51 -19.01
CA LYS A 85 -0.22 -29.66 -19.01
C LYS A 85 1.12 -29.36 -19.65
N ARG A 86 1.22 -28.24 -20.36
CA ARG A 86 2.46 -27.80 -20.97
C ARG A 86 3.39 -27.27 -19.88
N THR A 87 4.68 -27.37 -20.10
CA THR A 87 5.70 -26.75 -19.28
C THR A 87 6.13 -25.44 -19.95
N VAL A 88 6.41 -24.41 -19.15
CA VAL A 88 6.85 -23.09 -19.60
C VAL A 88 8.22 -22.78 -18.99
N GLU A 89 9.21 -22.71 -19.87
CA GLU A 89 10.57 -22.34 -19.51
C GLU A 89 10.63 -20.85 -19.13
N PRO A 90 11.52 -20.46 -18.19
CA PRO A 90 11.71 -19.06 -17.81
C PRO A 90 12.10 -18.18 -19.00
N GLY A 91 11.57 -16.96 -19.01
CA GLY A 91 11.78 -15.94 -20.02
C GLY A 91 10.59 -15.76 -20.97
N VAL A 92 10.81 -14.93 -21.98
CA VAL A 92 9.85 -14.64 -23.05
C VAL A 92 10.62 -14.38 -24.34
N GLU A 93 10.17 -14.99 -25.44
CA GLU A 93 10.76 -14.77 -26.76
C GLU A 93 10.08 -13.60 -27.48
N ASP A 94 8.75 -13.58 -27.50
CA ASP A 94 7.93 -12.54 -28.12
C ASP A 94 6.62 -12.32 -27.33
N ILE A 95 6.50 -11.16 -26.70
CA ILE A 95 5.38 -10.83 -25.80
C ILE A 95 4.06 -10.86 -26.57
N GLY A 96 3.07 -11.58 -26.04
CA GLY A 96 1.75 -11.70 -26.67
C GLY A 96 1.67 -12.73 -27.79
N VAL A 97 2.78 -13.40 -28.12
CA VAL A 97 2.89 -14.40 -29.18
C VAL A 97 3.44 -15.72 -28.66
N SER A 98 4.55 -15.69 -27.91
CA SER A 98 5.18 -16.88 -27.34
C SER A 98 4.71 -17.15 -25.91
N THR A 99 5.10 -18.30 -25.37
CA THR A 99 5.02 -18.52 -23.93
C THR A 99 5.84 -17.48 -23.16
N GLU A 100 5.42 -17.22 -21.93
CA GLU A 100 6.07 -16.30 -20.99
C GLU A 100 6.13 -16.94 -19.61
N ASN A 101 7.22 -16.73 -18.89
CA ASN A 101 7.40 -17.07 -17.48
C ASN A 101 8.47 -16.15 -16.91
N THR A 102 8.04 -15.04 -16.30
CA THR A 102 8.90 -13.93 -15.88
C THR A 102 8.62 -13.55 -14.43
N LEU A 103 9.67 -13.09 -13.75
CA LEU A 103 9.55 -12.37 -12.47
C LEU A 103 9.97 -10.92 -12.73
N SER A 104 9.23 -10.01 -12.13
CA SER A 104 9.57 -8.58 -12.08
C SER A 104 9.29 -8.03 -10.70
N SER A 105 9.96 -6.94 -10.38
CA SER A 105 9.69 -6.13 -9.22
C SER A 105 9.39 -4.70 -9.64
N ASP A 106 8.55 -4.03 -8.87
CA ASP A 106 8.12 -2.66 -9.12
C ASP A 106 8.27 -1.83 -7.84
N LEU A 107 8.33 -0.51 -8.01
CA LEU A 107 8.47 0.44 -6.92
C LEU A 107 7.20 0.51 -6.08
N CYS A 108 7.38 0.58 -4.76
CA CYS A 108 6.29 0.86 -3.84
C CYS A 108 6.06 2.36 -3.68
N TRP A 109 4.79 2.74 -3.63
CA TRP A 109 4.37 4.13 -3.54
C TRP A 109 3.62 4.38 -2.25
N THR A 110 3.84 5.56 -1.67
CA THR A 110 3.03 6.08 -0.58
C THR A 110 2.42 7.40 -0.99
N SER A 111 1.18 7.63 -0.54
CA SER A 111 0.60 8.97 -0.63
C SER A 111 1.40 9.86 0.31
N GLY A 112 2.05 10.87 -0.25
CA GLY A 112 2.87 11.82 0.49
C GLY A 112 2.08 12.51 1.58
N SER A 113 2.77 13.32 2.39
CA SER A 113 2.28 13.86 3.65
C SER A 113 0.91 14.57 3.66
N LEU A 114 0.39 14.96 2.49
CA LEU A 114 -0.92 15.60 2.33
C LEU A 114 -1.82 14.88 1.29
N GLY A 115 -1.42 13.71 0.81
CA GLY A 115 -2.08 13.00 -0.29
C GLY A 115 -1.98 13.71 -1.65
N LEU A 116 -1.03 14.64 -1.81
CA LEU A 116 -0.88 15.50 -2.99
C LEU A 116 0.32 15.14 -3.89
N GLU A 117 1.18 14.23 -3.43
CA GLU A 117 2.37 13.77 -4.14
C GLU A 117 2.51 12.27 -3.93
N ASP A 118 2.64 11.48 -5.01
CA ASP A 118 3.05 10.09 -4.90
C ASP A 118 4.58 10.05 -4.76
N LYS A 119 5.06 9.37 -3.71
CA LYS A 119 6.49 9.20 -3.45
C LYS A 119 6.82 7.73 -3.44
N THR A 120 7.92 7.38 -4.10
CA THR A 120 8.53 6.07 -3.97
C THR A 120 9.01 5.88 -2.53
N VAL A 121 8.92 4.66 -2.04
CA VAL A 121 9.42 4.29 -0.73
C VAL A 121 10.74 3.56 -0.92
N ASP A 122 11.85 4.23 -0.63
CA ASP A 122 13.18 3.67 -0.88
C ASP A 122 13.37 2.30 -0.19
N GLY A 123 13.89 1.33 -0.95
CA GLY A 123 14.11 -0.03 -0.47
C GLY A 123 12.85 -0.88 -0.30
N ALA A 124 11.67 -0.33 -0.64
CA ALA A 124 10.43 -1.09 -0.71
C ALA A 124 10.07 -1.43 -2.16
N TYR A 125 9.66 -2.67 -2.36
CA TYR A 125 9.34 -3.25 -3.66
C TYR A 125 8.09 -4.12 -3.57
N GLU A 126 7.34 -4.19 -4.66
CA GLU A 126 6.38 -5.26 -4.90
C GLU A 126 6.96 -6.24 -5.92
N MET A 127 6.49 -7.48 -5.92
CA MET A 127 6.97 -8.49 -6.86
C MET A 127 5.80 -9.13 -7.59
N SER A 128 5.93 -9.24 -8.91
CA SER A 128 5.00 -9.95 -9.77
C SER A 128 5.66 -11.15 -10.42
N HIS A 129 4.82 -12.14 -10.70
CA HIS A 129 5.15 -13.25 -11.58
C HIS A 129 4.10 -13.31 -12.67
N ASP A 130 4.56 -13.27 -13.91
CA ASP A 130 3.72 -13.25 -15.10
C ASP A 130 4.04 -14.47 -15.96
N TRP A 131 2.99 -15.09 -16.51
CA TRP A 131 3.13 -16.22 -17.39
C TRP A 131 2.09 -16.23 -18.49
N ALA A 132 2.44 -16.85 -19.60
CA ALA A 132 1.56 -16.98 -20.74
C ALA A 132 1.73 -18.29 -21.50
N LEU A 133 0.64 -18.68 -22.15
CA LEU A 133 0.55 -19.83 -23.04
C LEU A 133 -0.06 -19.39 -24.37
N ASP A 134 0.68 -19.61 -25.45
CA ASP A 134 0.17 -19.62 -26.82
C ASP A 134 -0.64 -20.88 -27.13
N HIS A 135 -1.49 -20.80 -28.15
CA HIS A 135 -2.28 -21.92 -28.69
C HIS A 135 -3.16 -22.65 -27.65
N VAL A 136 -3.74 -21.89 -26.71
CA VAL A 136 -4.70 -22.43 -25.74
C VAL A 136 -6.11 -22.43 -26.32
N PRO A 137 -6.70 -23.62 -26.57
CA PRO A 137 -8.04 -23.70 -27.13
C PRO A 137 -9.11 -23.23 -26.14
N ALA A 138 -10.19 -22.68 -26.67
CA ALA A 138 -11.33 -22.17 -25.91
C ALA A 138 -11.87 -23.16 -24.86
N SER A 139 -11.95 -24.45 -25.23
CA SER A 139 -12.45 -25.51 -24.36
C SER A 139 -11.61 -25.67 -23.08
N GLN A 140 -10.31 -25.43 -23.18
CA GLN A 140 -9.38 -25.51 -22.06
C GLN A 140 -9.38 -24.22 -21.24
N ALA A 141 -9.23 -23.06 -21.90
CA ALA A 141 -9.18 -21.76 -21.23
C ALA A 141 -10.47 -21.46 -20.45
N VAL A 142 -11.64 -21.58 -21.10
CA VAL A 142 -12.94 -21.23 -20.48
C VAL A 142 -13.27 -22.19 -19.34
N SER A 143 -13.04 -23.49 -19.54
CA SER A 143 -13.29 -24.47 -18.49
C SER A 143 -12.31 -24.32 -17.32
N GLY A 144 -11.06 -23.96 -17.61
CA GLY A 144 -10.04 -23.66 -16.59
C GLY A 144 -10.42 -22.44 -15.77
N LEU A 145 -10.77 -21.32 -16.40
CA LEU A 145 -11.17 -20.09 -15.72
C LEU A 145 -12.35 -20.29 -14.79
N ARG A 146 -13.35 -21.09 -15.18
CA ARG A 146 -14.48 -21.44 -14.33
C ARG A 146 -14.09 -22.25 -13.09
N ARG A 147 -13.16 -23.20 -13.25
CA ARG A 147 -12.62 -23.95 -12.10
C ARG A 147 -11.83 -23.04 -11.18
N LEU A 148 -11.02 -22.15 -11.76
CA LEU A 148 -10.19 -21.21 -11.02
C LEU A 148 -11.02 -20.20 -10.25
N ASP A 149 -12.04 -19.60 -10.88
CA ASP A 149 -13.01 -18.71 -10.22
C ASP A 149 -13.66 -19.38 -9.00
N GLN A 150 -14.13 -20.62 -9.16
CA GLN A 150 -14.72 -21.37 -8.05
C GLN A 150 -13.70 -21.65 -6.94
N HIS A 151 -12.51 -22.15 -7.29
CA HIS A 151 -11.44 -22.45 -6.33
C HIS A 151 -11.03 -21.21 -5.53
N LEU A 152 -10.83 -20.07 -6.20
CA LEU A 152 -10.41 -18.83 -5.56
C LEU A 152 -11.50 -18.29 -4.62
N LYS A 153 -12.78 -18.36 -5.01
CA LYS A 153 -13.90 -18.02 -4.11
C LYS A 153 -13.93 -18.92 -2.87
N ASP A 154 -13.73 -20.22 -3.05
CA ASP A 154 -13.74 -21.20 -1.95
C ASP A 154 -12.56 -20.99 -1.00
N ASP A 155 -11.41 -20.53 -1.52
CA ASP A 155 -10.23 -20.15 -0.71
C ASP A 155 -10.39 -18.74 -0.10
N GLY A 156 -11.43 -17.99 -0.43
CA GLY A 156 -11.73 -16.68 0.17
C GLY A 156 -11.06 -15.48 -0.52
N TRP A 157 -10.72 -15.60 -1.81
CA TRP A 157 -10.36 -14.45 -2.64
C TRP A 157 -11.60 -13.63 -3.00
N GLU A 158 -11.44 -12.31 -3.07
CA GLU A 158 -12.45 -11.42 -3.61
C GLU A 158 -12.32 -11.35 -5.14
N VAL A 159 -13.40 -11.61 -5.86
CA VAL A 159 -13.44 -11.46 -7.33
C VAL A 159 -13.85 -10.03 -7.67
N THR A 160 -12.89 -9.23 -8.15
CA THR A 160 -13.13 -7.84 -8.54
C THR A 160 -13.69 -7.71 -9.95
N ALA A 161 -13.35 -8.65 -10.83
CA ALA A 161 -13.95 -8.73 -12.15
C ALA A 161 -13.90 -10.15 -12.70
N TYR A 162 -15.06 -10.64 -13.16
CA TYR A 162 -15.18 -11.86 -13.94
C TYR A 162 -16.02 -11.61 -15.18
N ARG A 163 -15.46 -11.89 -16.37
CA ARG A 163 -16.17 -11.73 -17.64
C ARG A 163 -15.98 -12.95 -18.50
N GLU A 164 -17.09 -13.51 -18.98
CA GLU A 164 -17.11 -14.66 -19.88
C GLU A 164 -17.54 -14.27 -21.30
N GLY A 165 -16.63 -13.73 -22.10
CA GLY A 165 -16.93 -13.38 -23.49
C GLY A 165 -18.04 -12.32 -23.65
N GLY A 166 -18.23 -11.83 -24.88
CA GLY A 166 -19.17 -10.75 -25.19
C GLY A 166 -18.59 -9.75 -26.18
N GLN A 167 -19.03 -8.48 -26.14
CA GLN A 167 -18.50 -7.41 -27.01
C GLN A 167 -16.98 -7.21 -26.88
N ALA A 168 -16.42 -7.46 -25.69
CA ALA A 168 -14.98 -7.34 -25.40
C ALA A 168 -14.13 -8.48 -25.99
N LYS A 169 -14.76 -9.55 -26.49
CA LYS A 169 -14.15 -10.78 -27.02
C LYS A 169 -13.23 -11.56 -26.06
N SER A 170 -12.67 -11.01 -24.99
CA SER A 170 -11.84 -11.75 -24.05
C SER A 170 -12.63 -12.37 -22.89
N TRP A 171 -12.01 -13.34 -22.23
CA TRP A 171 -12.42 -13.85 -20.92
C TRP A 171 -11.41 -13.40 -19.90
N ASN A 172 -11.86 -12.84 -18.78
CA ASN A 172 -10.96 -12.35 -17.75
C ASN A 172 -11.45 -12.66 -16.35
N LEU A 173 -10.50 -12.90 -15.46
CA LEU A 173 -10.70 -13.09 -14.03
C LEU A 173 -9.65 -12.24 -13.30
N TYR A 174 -10.11 -11.33 -12.46
CA TYR A 174 -9.29 -10.53 -11.58
C TYR A 174 -9.75 -10.78 -10.15
N VAL A 175 -8.79 -11.06 -9.28
CA VAL A 175 -9.03 -11.31 -7.87
C VAL A 175 -8.05 -10.55 -7.00
N GLN A 176 -8.47 -10.27 -5.78
CA GLN A 176 -7.65 -9.64 -4.76
C GLN A 176 -7.88 -10.25 -3.38
N ARG A 177 -6.91 -10.01 -2.50
CA ARG A 177 -6.97 -10.34 -1.07
C ARG A 177 -6.19 -9.27 -0.30
N ASP A 178 -6.45 -9.20 1.01
CA ASP A 178 -5.72 -8.34 1.95
C ASP A 178 -5.74 -6.85 1.55
N ASN A 179 -6.94 -6.32 1.26
CA ASN A 179 -7.15 -4.92 0.87
C ASN A 179 -6.37 -4.50 -0.39
N GLU A 180 -6.40 -5.33 -1.44
CA GLU A 180 -5.75 -5.07 -2.75
C GLU A 180 -4.23 -5.30 -2.78
N ASP A 181 -3.64 -5.74 -1.66
CA ASP A 181 -2.21 -5.99 -1.55
C ASP A 181 -1.77 -7.27 -2.29
N GLU A 182 -2.54 -8.36 -2.18
CA GLU A 182 -2.34 -9.58 -3.00
C GLU A 182 -3.31 -9.56 -4.18
N ARG A 183 -2.78 -9.69 -5.41
CA ARG A 183 -3.57 -9.62 -6.65
C ARG A 183 -3.24 -10.79 -7.57
N MET A 184 -4.25 -11.29 -8.30
CA MET A 184 -4.01 -12.17 -9.44
C MET A 184 -4.90 -11.78 -10.62
N SER A 185 -4.37 -11.95 -11.82
CA SER A 185 -5.09 -11.66 -13.05
C SER A 185 -4.92 -12.78 -14.06
N PHE A 186 -6.00 -13.08 -14.78
CA PHE A 186 -6.02 -14.12 -15.80
C PHE A 186 -6.84 -13.61 -16.98
N THR A 187 -6.31 -13.74 -18.19
CA THR A 187 -7.02 -13.34 -19.41
C THR A 187 -6.80 -14.35 -20.52
N TRP A 188 -7.89 -14.72 -21.20
CA TRP A 188 -7.84 -15.48 -22.44
C TRP A 188 -8.30 -14.61 -23.61
N TYR A 189 -7.46 -14.56 -24.64
CA TYR A 189 -7.64 -13.82 -25.88
C TYR A 189 -7.99 -14.79 -27.01
N PRO A 190 -9.26 -14.88 -27.45
CA PRO A 190 -9.68 -15.88 -28.43
C PRO A 190 -9.15 -15.62 -29.84
N ASP A 191 -8.83 -14.38 -30.18
CA ASP A 191 -8.37 -13.94 -31.49
C ASP A 191 -6.99 -14.52 -31.84
N ARG A 192 -6.20 -14.85 -30.81
CA ARG A 192 -4.85 -15.41 -30.94
C ARG A 192 -4.63 -16.68 -30.11
N GLU A 193 -5.70 -17.24 -29.53
CA GLU A 193 -5.64 -18.40 -28.64
C GLU A 193 -4.57 -18.25 -27.54
N TYR A 194 -4.49 -17.06 -26.97
CA TYR A 194 -3.43 -16.69 -26.03
C TYR A 194 -3.99 -16.56 -24.62
N PHE A 195 -3.35 -17.20 -23.66
CA PHE A 195 -3.73 -17.14 -22.25
C PHE A 195 -2.62 -16.46 -21.45
N THR A 196 -2.96 -15.47 -20.64
CA THR A 196 -2.05 -14.85 -19.67
C THR A 196 -2.57 -15.09 -18.26
N GLY A 197 -1.65 -15.28 -17.33
CA GLY A 197 -1.93 -15.36 -15.91
C GLY A 197 -0.78 -14.75 -15.13
N GLY A 198 -1.07 -14.22 -13.95
CA GLY A 198 -0.04 -13.66 -13.10
C GLY A 198 -0.51 -13.39 -11.69
N ALA A 199 0.45 -13.21 -10.80
CA ALA A 199 0.23 -12.86 -9.40
C ALA A 199 1.15 -11.70 -9.02
N THR A 200 0.66 -10.84 -8.14
CA THR A 200 1.41 -9.74 -7.53
C THR A 200 1.27 -9.84 -6.02
N MET A 201 2.40 -9.70 -5.33
CA MET A 201 2.48 -9.72 -3.87
C MET A 201 2.45 -8.29 -3.31
N PRO A 202 2.13 -8.12 -2.01
CA PRO A 202 2.17 -6.82 -1.35
C PRO A 202 3.55 -6.17 -1.42
N CYS A 203 3.57 -4.85 -1.25
CA CYS A 203 4.80 -4.13 -0.95
C CYS A 203 5.52 -4.69 0.29
N ALA A 204 6.83 -4.82 0.19
CA ALA A 204 7.72 -5.26 1.26
C ALA A 204 9.04 -4.47 1.23
N TYR A 205 9.68 -4.29 2.38
CA TYR A 205 11.06 -3.82 2.43
C TYR A 205 12.04 -4.97 2.22
N ASP A 206 13.07 -4.76 1.41
CA ASP A 206 14.21 -5.67 1.37
C ASP A 206 15.03 -5.52 2.67
N PRO A 207 15.16 -6.57 3.51
CA PRO A 207 15.95 -6.51 4.72
C PRO A 207 17.45 -6.26 4.49
N GLY A 208 17.97 -6.54 3.29
CA GLY A 208 19.37 -6.35 2.91
C GLY A 208 19.68 -5.00 2.27
N TRP A 209 18.66 -4.20 1.93
CA TRP A 209 18.85 -2.91 1.27
C TRP A 209 19.32 -1.81 2.24
N GLU A 210 20.31 -1.04 1.82
CA GLU A 210 20.83 0.13 2.52
C GLU A 210 20.66 1.42 1.69
N THR A 211 20.61 2.57 2.37
CA THR A 211 20.46 3.86 1.70
C THR A 211 21.61 4.12 0.72
N GLY A 212 21.28 4.26 -0.56
CA GLY A 212 22.23 4.49 -1.64
C GLY A 212 22.47 3.25 -2.51
N ASP A 213 21.92 2.10 -2.12
CA ASP A 213 21.85 0.93 -2.99
C ASP A 213 20.90 1.17 -4.17
N THR A 214 21.05 0.36 -5.21
CA THR A 214 20.06 0.33 -6.29
C THR A 214 18.74 -0.21 -5.73
N ASP A 215 17.62 0.28 -6.27
CA ASP A 215 16.32 -0.13 -5.76
C ASP A 215 16.07 -1.63 -6.06
N PRO A 216 15.51 -2.41 -5.11
CA PRO A 216 15.21 -3.83 -5.34
C PRO A 216 14.23 -4.08 -6.50
N SER A 217 13.51 -3.05 -6.96
CA SER A 217 12.69 -3.09 -8.17
C SER A 217 13.46 -3.34 -9.48
N ASP A 218 14.79 -3.14 -9.49
CA ASP A 218 15.63 -3.39 -10.68
C ASP A 218 16.16 -4.84 -10.76
N ASP A 219 15.94 -5.68 -9.74
CA ASP A 219 16.48 -7.04 -9.66
C ASP A 219 15.68 -8.05 -10.49
N ARG A 220 16.27 -8.45 -11.62
CA ARG A 220 15.71 -9.50 -12.48
C ARG A 220 16.09 -10.89 -11.98
N GLN A 221 15.20 -11.47 -11.19
CA GLN A 221 15.28 -12.89 -10.83
C GLN A 221 14.70 -13.77 -11.94
N THR A 222 15.26 -14.96 -12.12
CA THR A 222 14.72 -15.96 -13.05
C THR A 222 13.75 -16.87 -12.30
N PRO A 223 12.47 -16.96 -12.69
CA PRO A 223 11.54 -17.88 -12.06
C PRO A 223 11.94 -19.34 -12.29
N PRO A 224 11.45 -20.27 -11.45
CA PRO A 224 11.46 -21.68 -11.78
C PRO A 224 10.67 -21.98 -13.05
N VAL A 225 10.88 -23.17 -13.62
CA VAL A 225 10.05 -23.71 -14.69
C VAL A 225 8.60 -23.87 -14.18
N LEU A 226 7.63 -23.31 -14.90
CA LEU A 226 6.21 -23.45 -14.59
C LEU A 226 5.64 -24.67 -15.33
N GLY A 227 4.88 -25.52 -14.65
CA GLY A 227 4.31 -26.70 -15.29
C GLY A 227 3.27 -27.37 -14.41
N PRO A 228 2.64 -28.46 -14.88
CA PRO A 228 1.72 -29.21 -14.03
C PRO A 228 2.43 -29.72 -12.77
N GLY A 229 1.82 -29.51 -11.61
CA GLY A 229 2.26 -30.07 -10.33
C GLY A 229 2.43 -31.58 -10.42
N GLN A 230 3.49 -32.09 -9.79
CA GLN A 230 3.80 -33.52 -9.69
C GLN A 230 2.95 -34.22 -8.63
#